data_AF-A0A845JT72-F1
#
_entry.id   AF-A0A845JT72-F1
#
_cell.length_a   1.000
_cell.length_b   1.000
_cell.length_c   1.000
_cell.angle_alpha   90.00
_cell.angle_beta   90.00
_cell.angle_gamma   90.00
#
_symmetry.space_group_name_H-M   'P 1'
#
loop_
_entity.id
_entity.type
_entity.pdbx_description
1 polymer ?
#
loop_
_entity_poly.entity_id
_entity_poly.type
_entity_poly.pdbx_seq_one_letter_code
_entity_poly.pdbx_strand_id
1 'polypeptide(L)'
;MGNDLLTKKILVVDNSKVITKIIQNFLAESGFEPGNIFRAETKNQAMMMLGLEKFDLITSAIHLSDSNGIDFLKEVRNNGDDKHRNTPFLIISADSKEDYLDDLKEFSGCAFLSKPFNQKQIKEWVYKALNCLEETPEEETGPSKVSQGKTEIEVPEKIKELFSKGIIEAMEQYMADASPTKLKEDWELNGFFSSWVDLMDSENRVQLNLIINFP
;
A
#
# COMPACT_ATOMS: atom_id res chain seq x y z
N MET A 1 18.74 -11.54 -0.71
CA MET A 1 17.26 -11.54 -0.83
C MET A 1 16.66 -10.17 -1.19
N GLY A 2 17.38 -9.04 -1.15
CA GLY A 2 16.81 -7.72 -1.47
C GLY A 2 16.49 -7.41 -2.94
N ASN A 3 17.02 -8.18 -3.91
CA ASN A 3 16.87 -7.86 -5.34
C ASN A 3 15.58 -8.37 -6.00
N ASP A 4 14.86 -9.34 -5.41
CA ASP A 4 13.69 -9.93 -6.06
C ASP A 4 12.48 -8.98 -6.04
N LEU A 5 12.29 -8.23 -4.94
CA LEU A 5 11.16 -7.31 -4.76
C LEU A 5 11.19 -6.11 -5.71
N LEU A 6 12.37 -5.65 -6.12
CA LEU A 6 12.54 -4.54 -7.05
C LEU A 6 11.91 -4.84 -8.43
N THR A 7 11.80 -6.12 -8.80
CA THR A 7 11.22 -6.53 -10.09
C THR A 7 9.73 -6.84 -10.03
N LYS A 8 9.15 -6.94 -8.82
CA LYS A 8 7.74 -7.31 -8.64
C LYS A 8 6.82 -6.16 -8.99
N LYS A 9 5.77 -6.45 -9.76
CA LYS A 9 4.72 -5.49 -10.09
C LYS A 9 3.53 -5.64 -9.16
N ILE A 10 3.10 -4.54 -8.55
CA ILE A 10 1.97 -4.49 -7.62
C ILE A 10 0.87 -3.62 -8.21
N LEU A 11 -0.37 -4.09 -8.18
CA LEU A 11 -1.55 -3.28 -8.49
C LEU A 11 -2.29 -2.91 -7.20
N VAL A 12 -2.47 -1.62 -6.95
CA VAL A 12 -3.19 -1.08 -5.79
C VAL A 12 -4.51 -0.46 -6.26
N VAL A 13 -5.63 -0.99 -5.79
CA VAL A 13 -6.98 -0.59 -6.21
C VAL A 13 -7.76 0.03 -5.04
N ASP A 14 -7.92 1.34 -5.02
CA ASP A 14 -8.73 2.06 -4.02
C ASP A 14 -9.16 3.43 -4.59
N ASN A 15 -10.41 3.82 -4.37
CA ASN A 15 -10.95 5.10 -4.82
C ASN A 15 -10.20 6.29 -4.17
N SER A 16 -9.64 6.09 -2.97
CA SER A 16 -8.93 7.11 -2.22
C SER A 16 -7.49 7.27 -2.70
N LYS A 17 -7.23 8.40 -3.37
CA LYS A 17 -5.86 8.84 -3.75
C LYS A 17 -4.91 8.83 -2.56
N VAL A 18 -5.41 9.21 -1.40
CA VAL A 18 -4.66 9.21 -0.14
C VAL A 18 -4.25 7.79 0.25
N ILE A 19 -5.20 6.86 0.34
CA ILE A 19 -4.94 5.49 0.82
C ILE A 19 -3.99 4.78 -0.14
N THR A 20 -4.22 4.89 -1.45
CA THR A 20 -3.31 4.32 -2.45
C THR A 20 -1.89 4.87 -2.32
N LYS A 21 -1.72 6.17 -2.02
CA LYS A 21 -0.42 6.79 -1.83
C LYS A 21 0.27 6.29 -0.55
N ILE A 22 -0.49 6.10 0.53
CA ILE A 22 0.01 5.48 1.77
C ILE A 22 0.51 4.05 1.49
N ILE A 23 -0.28 3.24 0.80
CA ILE A 23 0.10 1.87 0.42
C ILE A 23 1.36 1.87 -0.45
N GLN A 24 1.41 2.71 -1.49
CA GLN A 24 2.58 2.84 -2.37
C GLN A 24 3.85 3.17 -1.59
N ASN A 25 3.76 4.10 -0.63
CA ASN A 25 4.91 4.50 0.18
C ASN A 25 5.36 3.36 1.10
N PHE A 26 4.44 2.68 1.80
CA PHE A 26 4.80 1.55 2.66
C PHE A 26 5.41 0.39 1.88
N LEU A 27 4.94 0.12 0.66
CA LEU A 27 5.51 -0.87 -0.24
C LEU A 27 6.91 -0.44 -0.72
N ALA A 28 7.09 0.81 -1.16
CA ALA A 28 8.40 1.31 -1.57
C ALA A 28 9.47 1.15 -0.47
N GLU A 29 9.10 1.52 0.75
CA GLU A 29 9.98 1.40 1.93
C GLU A 29 10.20 -0.07 2.36
N SER A 30 9.32 -0.98 1.94
CA SER A 30 9.51 -2.42 2.10
C SER A 30 10.45 -3.03 1.04
N GLY A 31 10.97 -2.23 0.11
CA GLY A 31 11.96 -2.65 -0.89
C GLY A 31 11.39 -2.89 -2.30
N PHE A 32 10.14 -2.50 -2.56
CA PHE A 32 9.58 -2.51 -3.92
C PHE A 32 10.03 -1.28 -4.69
N GLU A 33 10.24 -1.45 -6.00
CA GLU A 33 10.54 -0.34 -6.89
C GLU A 33 9.29 0.54 -7.08
N PRO A 34 9.30 1.85 -6.75
CA PRO A 34 8.13 2.71 -6.90
C PRO A 34 7.55 2.71 -8.31
N GLY A 35 8.39 2.58 -9.35
CA GLY A 35 7.95 2.48 -10.74
C GLY A 35 7.16 1.22 -11.08
N ASN A 36 7.19 0.20 -10.22
CA ASN A 36 6.47 -1.06 -10.37
C ASN A 36 5.21 -1.14 -9.48
N ILE A 37 4.81 -0.06 -8.81
CA ILE A 37 3.59 0.00 -8.00
C ILE A 37 2.53 0.84 -8.73
N PHE A 38 1.60 0.14 -9.37
CA PHE A 38 0.55 0.69 -10.20
C PHE A 38 -0.71 0.96 -9.38
N ARG A 39 -1.50 1.94 -9.82
CA ARG A 39 -2.71 2.38 -9.12
C ARG A 39 -3.92 2.35 -10.05
N ALA A 40 -5.04 1.86 -9.54
CA ALA A 40 -6.36 2.02 -10.16
C ALA A 40 -7.37 2.58 -9.14
N GLU A 41 -8.29 3.44 -9.60
CA GLU A 41 -9.36 4.01 -8.76
C GLU A 41 -10.67 3.22 -8.86
N THR A 42 -10.76 2.32 -9.84
CA THR A 42 -11.98 1.57 -10.18
C THR A 42 -11.62 0.14 -10.57
N LYS A 43 -12.58 -0.77 -10.42
CA LYS A 43 -12.45 -2.15 -10.89
C LYS A 43 -12.18 -2.17 -12.40
N ASN A 44 -12.92 -1.38 -13.18
CA ASN A 44 -12.77 -1.37 -14.64
C ASN A 44 -11.37 -0.94 -15.07
N GLN A 45 -10.78 0.07 -14.42
CA GLN A 45 -9.40 0.47 -14.67
C GLN A 45 -8.42 -0.65 -14.30
N ALA A 46 -8.64 -1.31 -13.16
CA ALA A 46 -7.83 -2.45 -12.72
C ALA A 46 -7.88 -3.61 -13.71
N MET A 47 -9.07 -3.98 -14.20
CA MET A 47 -9.26 -5.03 -15.21
C MET A 47 -8.58 -4.71 -16.53
N MET A 48 -8.61 -3.44 -16.98
CA MET A 48 -7.86 -3.00 -18.16
C MET A 48 -6.35 -3.18 -17.96
N MET A 49 -5.81 -2.79 -16.79
CA MET A 49 -4.39 -2.97 -16.47
C MET A 49 -4.01 -4.46 -16.40
N LEU A 50 -4.84 -5.30 -15.79
CA LEU A 50 -4.63 -6.76 -15.71
C LEU A 50 -4.60 -7.43 -17.09
N GLY A 51 -5.31 -6.88 -18.08
CA GLY A 51 -5.27 -7.36 -19.46
C GLY A 51 -3.97 -7.01 -20.20
N LEU A 52 -3.31 -5.91 -19.80
CA LEU A 52 -2.10 -5.41 -20.44
C LEU A 52 -0.82 -5.93 -19.78
N GLU A 53 -0.84 -6.13 -18.48
CA GLU A 53 0.34 -6.40 -17.66
C GLU A 53 0.14 -7.58 -16.71
N LYS A 54 1.23 -8.27 -16.39
CA LYS A 54 1.25 -9.26 -15.31
C LYS A 54 1.58 -8.57 -13.99
N PHE A 55 0.87 -8.95 -12.93
CA PHE A 55 1.10 -8.46 -11.57
C PHE A 55 1.43 -9.63 -10.67
N ASP A 56 2.38 -9.40 -9.77
CA ASP A 56 2.80 -10.36 -8.75
C ASP A 56 1.99 -10.22 -7.47
N LEU A 57 1.31 -9.08 -7.31
CA LEU A 57 0.42 -8.80 -6.19
C LEU A 57 -0.71 -7.84 -6.61
N ILE A 58 -1.92 -8.09 -6.13
CA ILE A 58 -3.06 -7.18 -6.24
C ILE A 58 -3.54 -6.82 -4.83
N THR A 59 -3.78 -5.53 -4.57
CA THR A 59 -4.50 -5.07 -3.39
C THR A 59 -5.77 -4.34 -3.82
N SER A 60 -6.84 -4.48 -3.04
CA SER A 60 -8.13 -3.83 -3.32
C SER A 60 -8.83 -3.40 -2.06
N ALA A 61 -9.48 -2.23 -2.10
CA ALA A 61 -10.56 -1.92 -1.17
C ALA A 61 -11.74 -2.89 -1.37
N ILE A 62 -12.53 -3.10 -0.31
CA ILE A 62 -13.85 -3.76 -0.43
C ILE A 62 -14.81 -2.86 -1.20
N HIS A 63 -14.89 -1.57 -0.84
CA HIS A 63 -15.84 -0.65 -1.46
C HIS A 63 -15.14 0.11 -2.59
N LEU A 64 -15.44 -0.25 -3.84
CA LEU A 64 -15.05 0.50 -5.03
C LEU A 64 -16.25 1.28 -5.58
N SER A 65 -16.00 2.30 -6.39
CA SER A 65 -17.09 3.14 -6.93
C SER A 65 -17.97 2.40 -7.94
N ASP A 66 -17.43 1.36 -8.57
CA ASP A 66 -18.04 0.59 -9.64
C ASP A 66 -18.20 -0.91 -9.31
N SER A 67 -17.79 -1.36 -8.12
CA SER A 67 -17.83 -2.77 -7.72
C SER A 67 -17.63 -2.97 -6.21
N ASN A 68 -17.91 -4.18 -5.73
CA ASN A 68 -17.31 -4.71 -4.51
C ASN A 68 -15.95 -5.36 -4.84
N GLY A 69 -14.97 -5.26 -3.94
CA GLY A 69 -13.65 -5.89 -4.01
C GLY A 69 -13.71 -7.42 -3.99
N ILE A 70 -14.75 -8.01 -3.39
CA ILE A 70 -15.02 -9.46 -3.49
C ILE A 70 -15.44 -9.84 -4.90
N ASP A 71 -16.31 -9.06 -5.53
CA ASP A 71 -16.72 -9.30 -6.92
C ASP A 71 -15.55 -9.08 -7.88
N PHE A 72 -14.70 -8.08 -7.61
CA PHE A 72 -13.46 -7.88 -8.34
C PHE A 72 -12.53 -9.10 -8.21
N LEU A 73 -12.32 -9.63 -7.00
CA LEU A 73 -11.56 -10.85 -6.79
C LEU A 73 -12.14 -12.02 -7.61
N LYS A 74 -13.45 -12.24 -7.53
CA LYS A 74 -14.16 -13.28 -8.30
C LYS A 74 -13.93 -13.11 -9.80
N GLU A 75 -13.99 -11.89 -10.30
CA GLU A 75 -13.74 -11.58 -11.71
C GLU A 75 -12.29 -11.90 -12.09
N VAL A 76 -11.29 -11.45 -11.31
CA VAL A 76 -9.86 -11.75 -11.54
C VAL A 76 -9.59 -13.26 -11.60
N ARG A 77 -10.22 -14.04 -10.72
CA ARG A 77 -10.04 -15.50 -10.68
C ARG A 77 -10.72 -16.24 -11.83
N ASN A 78 -11.78 -15.67 -12.39
CA ASN A 78 -12.63 -16.30 -13.40
C ASN A 78 -12.49 -15.70 -14.81
N ASN A 79 -11.64 -14.68 -15.01
CA ASN A 79 -11.49 -13.97 -16.30
C ASN A 79 -10.86 -14.81 -17.44
N GLY A 80 -10.73 -16.13 -17.28
CA GLY A 80 -10.21 -17.06 -18.30
C GLY A 80 -8.71 -16.90 -18.64
N ASP A 81 -8.06 -15.82 -18.21
CA ASP A 81 -6.61 -15.60 -18.34
C ASP A 81 -5.89 -16.17 -17.11
N ASP A 82 -5.12 -17.24 -17.30
CA ASP A 82 -4.37 -17.91 -16.24
C ASP A 82 -3.29 -17.02 -15.60
N LYS A 83 -2.93 -15.89 -16.21
CA LYS A 83 -1.87 -14.97 -15.71
C LYS A 83 -2.07 -14.54 -14.26
N HIS A 84 -3.32 -14.33 -13.84
CA HIS A 84 -3.66 -13.76 -12.53
C HIS A 84 -4.48 -14.68 -11.64
N ARG A 85 -4.73 -15.91 -12.09
CA ARG A 85 -5.59 -16.87 -11.37
C ARG A 85 -5.08 -17.18 -9.96
N ASN A 86 -3.76 -17.20 -9.79
CA ASN A 86 -3.12 -17.49 -8.50
C ASN A 86 -2.35 -16.29 -7.92
N THR A 87 -2.46 -15.10 -8.53
CA THR A 87 -1.77 -13.91 -8.04
C THR A 87 -2.29 -13.59 -6.63
N PRO A 88 -1.43 -13.45 -5.62
CA PRO A 88 -1.85 -13.06 -4.28
C PRO A 88 -2.75 -11.81 -4.29
N PHE A 89 -3.79 -11.83 -3.47
CA PHE A 89 -4.80 -10.78 -3.43
C PHE A 89 -5.05 -10.33 -1.99
N LEU A 90 -4.79 -9.05 -1.72
CA LEU A 90 -5.03 -8.44 -0.41
C LEU A 90 -6.25 -7.53 -0.46
N ILE A 91 -7.26 -7.86 0.33
CA ILE A 91 -8.35 -6.93 0.62
C ILE A 91 -7.93 -6.01 1.77
N ILE A 92 -8.09 -4.70 1.59
CA ILE A 92 -7.79 -3.69 2.61
C ILE A 92 -9.05 -2.88 2.90
N SER A 93 -9.68 -3.06 4.07
CA SER A 93 -10.98 -2.46 4.36
C SER A 93 -11.15 -2.05 5.83
N ALA A 94 -11.99 -1.04 6.08
CA ALA A 94 -12.43 -0.68 7.43
C ALA A 94 -13.50 -1.64 7.99
N ASP A 95 -14.12 -2.44 7.11
CA ASP A 95 -15.12 -3.44 7.49
C ASP A 95 -14.52 -4.58 8.30
N SER A 96 -15.38 -5.33 9.00
CA SER A 96 -14.98 -6.53 9.72
C SER A 96 -14.61 -7.64 8.73
N LYS A 97 -13.50 -8.32 8.97
CA LYS A 97 -13.10 -9.49 8.16
C LYS A 97 -14.17 -10.58 8.21
N GLU A 98 -14.85 -10.71 9.34
CA GLU A 98 -15.88 -11.70 9.63
C GLU A 98 -17.00 -11.70 8.59
N ASP A 99 -17.34 -10.52 8.06
CA ASP A 99 -18.41 -10.35 7.07
C ASP A 99 -18.06 -10.95 5.71
N TYR A 100 -16.77 -11.21 5.44
CA TYR A 100 -16.25 -11.69 4.16
C TYR A 100 -15.51 -13.03 4.30
N LEU A 101 -15.57 -13.68 5.46
CA LEU A 101 -14.81 -14.90 5.73
C LEU A 101 -15.15 -16.03 4.76
N ASP A 102 -16.43 -16.19 4.42
CA ASP A 102 -16.86 -17.30 3.56
C ASP A 102 -16.44 -17.07 2.12
N ASP A 103 -16.60 -15.86 1.59
CA ASP A 103 -16.08 -15.49 0.26
C ASP A 103 -14.55 -15.64 0.18
N LEU A 104 -13.81 -15.22 1.21
CA LEU A 104 -12.34 -15.31 1.22
C LEU A 104 -11.83 -16.75 1.29
N LYS A 105 -12.56 -17.67 1.92
CA LYS A 105 -12.19 -19.10 1.99
C LYS A 105 -12.34 -19.81 0.65
N GLU A 106 -13.20 -19.31 -0.24
CA GLU A 106 -13.39 -19.90 -1.57
C GLU A 106 -12.16 -19.72 -2.47
N PHE A 107 -11.33 -18.71 -2.21
CA PHE A 107 -10.19 -18.35 -3.07
C PHE A 107 -8.85 -18.49 -2.35
N SER A 108 -7.97 -19.34 -2.88
CA SER A 108 -6.59 -19.44 -2.41
C SER A 108 -5.80 -18.15 -2.65
N GLY A 109 -4.78 -17.89 -1.81
CA GLY A 109 -3.90 -16.73 -1.96
C GLY A 109 -4.59 -15.39 -1.68
N CYS A 110 -5.75 -15.42 -1.02
CA CYS A 110 -6.51 -14.23 -0.64
C CYS A 110 -6.39 -13.97 0.85
N ALA A 111 -6.37 -12.71 1.23
CA ALA A 111 -6.31 -12.31 2.62
C ALA A 111 -6.90 -10.93 2.83
N PHE A 112 -7.02 -10.55 4.09
CA PHE A 112 -7.71 -9.35 4.53
C PHE A 112 -6.86 -8.61 5.56
N LEU A 113 -6.71 -7.31 5.36
CA LEU A 113 -6.03 -6.38 6.26
C LEU A 113 -7.01 -5.26 6.63
N SER A 114 -7.32 -5.15 7.92
CA SER A 114 -8.21 -4.10 8.41
C SER A 114 -7.53 -2.73 8.37
N LYS A 115 -8.29 -1.70 8.02
CA LYS A 115 -7.93 -0.29 8.23
C LYS A 115 -8.27 0.09 9.69
N PRO A 116 -7.44 0.89 10.38
CA PRO A 116 -6.16 1.37 9.89
C PRO A 116 -5.12 0.25 9.97
N PHE A 117 -4.06 0.35 9.17
CA PHE A 117 -2.89 -0.52 9.21
C PHE A 117 -1.60 0.30 9.13
N ASN A 118 -0.52 -0.26 9.66
CA ASN A 118 0.81 0.34 9.62
C ASN A 118 1.72 -0.34 8.59
N GLN A 119 2.91 0.22 8.39
CA GLN A 119 3.92 -0.31 7.48
C GLN A 119 4.31 -1.75 7.78
N LYS A 120 4.47 -2.11 9.07
CA LYS A 120 4.87 -3.46 9.49
C LYS A 120 3.84 -4.49 9.02
N GLN A 121 2.55 -4.22 9.21
CA GLN A 121 1.47 -5.14 8.86
C GLN A 121 1.38 -5.39 7.34
N ILE A 122 1.45 -4.34 6.51
CA ILE A 122 1.42 -4.53 5.06
C ILE A 122 2.69 -5.24 4.58
N LYS A 123 3.84 -4.88 5.14
CA LYS A 123 5.13 -5.54 4.83
C LYS A 123 5.04 -7.03 5.12
N GLU A 124 4.70 -7.43 6.34
CA GLU A 124 4.57 -8.84 6.74
C GLU A 124 3.63 -9.61 5.82
N TRP A 125 2.49 -9.00 5.50
CA TRP A 125 1.53 -9.63 4.61
C TRP A 125 2.11 -9.86 3.21
N VAL A 126 2.74 -8.84 2.62
CA VAL A 126 3.30 -8.90 1.27
C VAL A 126 4.45 -9.89 1.19
N TYR A 127 5.35 -9.89 2.18
CA TYR A 127 6.43 -10.87 2.27
C TYR A 127 5.87 -12.28 2.35
N LYS A 128 4.87 -12.53 3.21
CA LYS A 128 4.22 -13.84 3.31
C LYS A 128 3.53 -14.25 2.01
N ALA A 129 2.86 -13.32 1.34
CA ALA A 129 2.15 -13.55 0.10
C ALA A 129 3.10 -13.93 -1.05
N LEU A 130 4.27 -13.29 -1.13
CA LEU A 130 5.26 -13.52 -2.19
C LEU A 130 6.23 -14.66 -1.89
N ASN A 131 6.50 -14.96 -0.61
CA ASN A 131 7.47 -15.97 -0.17
C ASN A 131 6.85 -17.26 0.36
N CYS A 132 5.62 -17.61 0.01
CA CYS A 132 5.05 -18.92 0.37
C CYS A 132 5.72 -20.07 -0.41
N LEU A 133 7.02 -20.27 -0.20
CA LEU A 133 7.69 -21.52 0.17
C LEU A 133 8.64 -21.20 1.36
N GLU A 134 8.33 -21.80 2.52
CA GLU A 134 9.15 -21.95 3.73
C GLU A 134 9.20 -20.82 4.78
N GLU A 135 9.54 -21.27 5.98
CA GLU A 135 9.15 -20.82 7.31
C GLU A 135 9.55 -19.38 7.69
N THR A 136 8.72 -18.80 8.56
CA THR A 136 8.95 -17.51 9.22
C THR A 136 10.22 -17.52 10.06
N PRO A 137 11.10 -16.51 9.95
CA PRO A 137 12.01 -16.16 11.03
C PRO A 137 11.39 -15.09 11.93
N GLU A 138 11.70 -15.27 13.20
CA GLU A 138 11.31 -14.53 14.39
C GLU A 138 11.67 -13.04 14.36
N GLU A 139 11.04 -12.32 15.29
CA GLU A 139 11.29 -10.91 15.60
C GLU A 139 12.77 -10.61 15.83
N GLU A 140 13.35 -9.75 15.00
CA GLU A 140 14.51 -8.96 15.40
C GLU A 140 14.17 -7.47 15.38
N THR A 141 14.46 -6.87 16.53
CA THR A 141 14.31 -5.48 16.89
C THR A 141 15.46 -4.65 16.34
N GLY A 142 15.18 -3.41 15.95
CA GLY A 142 16.21 -2.35 15.91
C GLY A 142 16.59 -1.81 14.53
N PRO A 143 17.19 -0.60 14.51
CA PRO A 143 16.90 0.40 13.49
C PRO A 143 17.86 0.32 12.31
N SER A 144 17.31 0.30 11.08
CA SER A 144 18.14 0.47 9.89
C SER A 144 18.22 1.94 9.49
N LYS A 145 19.35 2.56 9.88
CA LYS A 145 19.84 3.82 9.34
C LYS A 145 20.02 3.69 7.83
N VAL A 146 19.32 4.51 7.05
CA VAL A 146 19.71 4.78 5.67
C VAL A 146 20.66 5.97 5.69
N SER A 147 21.94 5.69 5.45
CA SER A 147 22.93 6.69 5.04
C SER A 147 22.87 6.85 3.53
N GLN A 148 22.79 8.08 3.01
CA GLN A 148 23.65 8.57 1.93
C GLN A 148 23.31 10.03 1.57
N GLY A 149 24.37 10.84 1.44
CA GLY A 149 24.45 12.09 0.67
C GLY A 149 23.30 13.10 0.79
N LYS A 150 23.22 13.83 1.91
CA LYS A 150 22.44 15.08 1.94
C LYS A 150 23.24 16.18 1.24
N THR A 151 22.96 16.41 -0.04
CA THR A 151 23.13 17.77 -0.56
C THR A 151 22.00 18.58 0.06
N GLU A 152 22.35 19.55 0.91
CA GLU A 152 21.38 20.37 1.62
C GLU A 152 20.75 21.37 0.63
N ILE A 153 19.68 20.94 -0.03
CA ILE A 153 18.88 21.81 -0.90
C ILE A 153 17.85 22.50 -0.02
N GLU A 154 17.87 23.84 -0.01
CA GLU A 154 16.93 24.64 0.76
C GLU A 154 15.55 24.61 0.08
N VAL A 155 14.65 23.77 0.62
CA VAL A 155 13.28 23.66 0.12
C VAL A 155 12.47 24.87 0.63
N PRO A 156 11.74 25.60 -0.24
CA PRO A 156 10.88 26.69 0.18
C PRO A 156 9.87 26.29 1.27
N GLU A 157 9.70 27.12 2.30
CA GLU A 157 8.79 26.85 3.42
C GLU A 157 7.34 26.56 2.98
N LYS A 158 6.85 27.27 1.97
CA LYS A 158 5.52 27.03 1.39
C LYS A 158 5.34 25.60 0.85
N ILE A 159 6.40 25.01 0.30
CA ILE A 159 6.37 23.62 -0.20
C ILE A 159 6.35 22.65 0.98
N LYS A 160 7.15 22.89 2.02
CA LYS A 160 7.15 22.09 3.25
C LYS A 160 5.79 22.12 3.95
N GLU A 161 5.17 23.29 4.05
CA GLU A 161 3.86 23.48 4.68
C GLU A 161 2.75 22.80 3.88
N LEU A 162 2.66 23.03 2.56
CA LEU A 162 1.67 22.38 1.70
C LEU A 162 1.81 20.86 1.70
N PHE A 163 3.05 20.36 1.67
CA PHE A 163 3.32 18.93 1.75
C PHE A 163 2.87 18.36 3.10
N SER A 164 3.30 18.96 4.21
CA SER A 164 2.98 18.48 5.55
C SER A 164 1.48 18.50 5.82
N LYS A 165 0.81 19.61 5.48
CA LYS A 165 -0.64 19.77 5.65
C LYS A 165 -1.42 18.73 4.84
N GLY A 166 -1.06 18.52 3.57
CA GLY A 166 -1.73 17.55 2.72
C GLY A 166 -1.58 16.11 3.23
N ILE A 167 -0.42 15.75 3.78
CA ILE A 167 -0.22 14.41 4.35
C ILE A 167 -0.95 14.25 5.69
N ILE A 168 -0.96 15.28 6.55
CA ILE A 168 -1.68 15.25 7.82
C ILE A 168 -3.19 15.10 7.58
N GLU A 169 -3.79 15.95 6.73
CA GLU A 169 -5.22 15.88 6.39
C GLU A 169 -5.59 14.50 5.81
N ALA A 170 -4.72 13.97 4.95
CA ALA A 170 -4.86 12.64 4.38
C ALA A 170 -4.84 11.53 5.45
N MET A 171 -3.94 11.62 6.42
CA MET A 171 -3.85 10.65 7.51
C MET A 171 -4.98 10.77 8.51
N GLU A 172 -5.41 11.98 8.84
CA GLU A 172 -6.60 12.24 9.66
C GLU A 172 -7.84 11.64 9.00
N GLN A 173 -8.01 11.83 7.68
CA GLN A 173 -9.11 11.22 6.94
C GLN A 173 -9.02 9.70 6.94
N TYR A 174 -7.83 9.13 6.72
CA TYR A 174 -7.63 7.68 6.78
C TYR A 174 -7.95 7.09 8.15
N MET A 175 -7.56 7.78 9.23
CA MET A 175 -7.89 7.39 10.60
C MET A 175 -9.38 7.54 10.88
N ALA A 176 -10.03 8.58 10.36
CA ALA A 176 -11.47 8.79 10.51
C ALA A 176 -12.30 7.74 9.77
N ASP A 177 -11.90 7.35 8.57
CA ASP A 177 -12.56 6.33 7.74
C ASP A 177 -12.44 4.92 8.33
N ALA A 178 -11.51 4.70 9.27
CA ALA A 178 -11.23 3.40 9.87
C ALA A 178 -12.18 3.00 11.04
N SER A 179 -13.35 3.63 11.14
CA SER A 179 -14.35 3.51 12.22
C SER A 179 -13.89 4.09 13.57
N PRO A 180 -14.69 4.97 14.22
CA PRO A 180 -14.31 5.67 15.45
C PRO A 180 -14.36 4.80 16.72
N THR A 181 -14.55 3.49 16.61
CA THR A 181 -14.77 2.63 17.78
C THR A 181 -13.47 1.93 18.18
N LYS A 182 -12.70 2.67 19.01
CA LYS A 182 -11.39 2.32 19.62
C LYS A 182 -10.19 2.46 18.67
N LEU A 183 -9.68 3.68 18.58
CA LEU A 183 -8.22 3.86 18.68
C LEU A 183 -7.77 3.01 19.89
N LYS A 184 -7.07 1.90 19.62
CA LYS A 184 -6.50 1.07 20.68
C LYS A 184 -5.58 1.96 21.51
N GLU A 185 -5.62 1.82 22.82
CA GLU A 185 -4.88 2.65 23.79
C GLU A 185 -3.34 2.62 23.63
N ASP A 186 -2.81 1.83 22.67
CA ASP A 186 -1.38 1.63 22.40
C ASP A 186 -1.03 1.78 20.90
N TRP A 187 -1.83 2.49 20.10
CA TRP A 187 -1.52 2.69 18.67
C TRP A 187 -0.52 3.83 18.47
N GLU A 188 0.76 3.51 18.41
CA GLU A 188 1.76 4.46 17.89
C GLU A 188 1.85 4.33 16.36
N LEU A 189 1.44 5.36 15.64
CA LEU A 189 1.76 5.45 14.22
C LEU A 189 3.13 6.11 14.07
N ASN A 190 4.18 5.29 14.16
CA ASN A 190 5.55 5.69 13.84
C ASN A 190 5.77 5.46 12.34
N GLY A 191 5.50 6.50 11.54
CA GLY A 191 5.62 6.43 10.08
C GLY A 191 6.43 7.58 9.53
N PHE A 192 7.19 7.33 8.47
CA PHE A 192 7.71 8.41 7.64
C PHE A 192 6.99 8.37 6.30
N PHE A 193 6.60 9.53 5.81
CA PHE A 193 5.98 9.70 4.51
C PHE A 193 7.01 10.31 3.58
N SER A 194 7.47 9.52 2.62
CA SER A 194 8.40 10.01 1.61
C SER A 194 7.67 10.37 0.32
N SER A 195 7.99 11.51 -0.28
CA SER A 195 7.55 11.85 -1.64
C SER A 195 8.61 12.64 -2.37
N TRP A 196 8.78 12.33 -3.65
CA TRP A 196 9.54 13.16 -4.57
C TRP A 196 8.74 14.40 -4.92
N VAL A 197 9.39 15.55 -4.89
CA VAL A 197 8.88 16.84 -5.35
C VAL A 197 9.82 17.35 -6.42
N ASP A 198 9.27 17.58 -7.62
CA ASP A 198 9.97 18.29 -8.68
C ASP A 198 10.12 19.76 -8.27
N LEU A 199 11.36 20.26 -8.25
CA LEU A 199 11.59 21.70 -8.15
C LEU A 199 11.30 22.35 -9.50
N MET A 200 11.13 23.68 -9.52
CA MET A 200 10.73 24.40 -10.74
C MET A 200 11.74 24.27 -11.90
N ASP A 201 12.96 23.82 -11.61
CA ASP A 201 13.92 23.34 -12.60
C ASP A 201 13.74 21.83 -12.83
N SER A 202 13.26 21.47 -14.01
CA SER A 202 12.90 20.09 -14.41
C SER A 202 14.01 19.03 -14.31
N GLU A 203 15.22 19.41 -13.91
CA GLU A 203 16.37 18.54 -13.73
C GLU A 203 16.60 18.13 -12.26
N ASN A 204 15.95 18.79 -11.30
CA ASN A 204 16.16 18.54 -9.87
C ASN A 204 14.90 18.02 -9.17
N ARG A 205 15.04 16.84 -8.54
CA ARG A 205 14.02 16.22 -7.68
C ARG A 205 14.52 16.16 -6.25
N VAL A 206 13.68 16.57 -5.31
CA VAL A 206 13.97 16.47 -3.87
C VAL A 206 13.04 15.44 -3.23
N GLN A 207 13.59 14.53 -2.44
CA GLN A 207 12.78 13.64 -1.60
C GLN A 207 12.47 14.36 -0.29
N LEU A 208 11.19 14.67 -0.06
CA LEU A 208 10.70 15.12 1.23
C LEU A 208 10.29 13.91 2.06
N ASN A 209 10.84 13.81 3.28
CA ASN A 209 10.48 12.80 4.25
C ASN A 209 9.79 13.48 5.43
N LEU A 210 8.50 13.23 5.60
CA LEU A 210 7.71 13.72 6.72
C LEU A 210 7.60 12.62 7.77
N ILE A 211 8.22 12.80 8.93
CA ILE A 211 8.08 11.86 10.03
C ILE A 211 6.84 12.26 10.82
N ILE A 212 5.84 11.39 10.86
CA ILE A 212 4.64 11.57 11.64
C ILE A 212 4.68 10.55 12.76
N ASN A 213 4.67 11.07 13.98
CA ASN A 213 4.53 10.27 15.20
C ASN A 213 3.16 10.64 15.79
N PHE A 214 2.17 9.75 15.67
CA PHE A 214 0.96 9.88 16.48
C PHE A 214 1.17 9.15 17.81
N PRO A 215 0.78 9.77 18.95
CA PRO A 215 0.70 9.07 20.22
C PRO A 215 -0.41 8.03 20.23
#